data_AF-A0A0F2QEU5-F1
#
_entry.id   AF-A0A0F2QEU5-F1
#
_cell.length_a   1.000
_cell.length_b   1.000
_cell.length_c   1.000
_cell.angle_alpha   90.00
_cell.angle_beta   90.00
_cell.angle_gamma   90.00
#
_symmetry.space_group_name_H-M   'P 1'
#
loop_
_entity.id
_entity.type
_entity.pdbx_description
1 polymer ?
#
loop_
_entity_poly.entity_id
_entity_poly.type
_entity_poly.pdbx_seq_one_letter_code
_entity_poly.pdbx_strand_id
1 'polypeptide(L)'
;MEFWDAIGRFEDSQTQLLTTVMLLMGGGLGVWLGSLLFGGRVSDLKGAVRETEAAVAEFKDRTLEQLEALQKQLDSTMEQLTRARKEITDLAPQEADGNGGDAPVAVPGVPQGDREEFLQAWYSIRKRLRALSQNAQIHGHRRNRYAKYNNNQMGVLIDDMLIDGELNDELASLFHDAHDLFTWHRNGRPQLTQDDVQQMRLLAARVGA
;
A
#
# COMPACT_ATOMS: atom_id res chain seq x y z
N MET A 1 33.86 -57.40 -7.52
CA MET A 1 34.97 -56.97 -8.40
C MET A 1 34.87 -57.54 -9.82
N GLU A 2 33.75 -58.17 -10.22
CA GLU A 2 33.64 -58.80 -11.55
C GLU A 2 33.28 -57.84 -12.71
N PHE A 3 32.68 -56.69 -12.43
CA PHE A 3 32.29 -55.72 -13.47
C PHE A 3 33.51 -55.06 -14.15
N TRP A 4 34.57 -54.77 -13.38
CA TRP A 4 35.79 -54.16 -13.89
C TRP A 4 36.65 -55.16 -14.68
N ASP A 5 36.69 -56.43 -14.28
CA ASP A 5 37.37 -57.50 -15.02
C ASP A 5 36.65 -57.87 -16.33
N ALA A 6 35.32 -57.71 -16.38
CA ALA A 6 34.55 -57.88 -17.61
C ALA A 6 34.81 -56.75 -18.63
N ILE A 7 35.04 -55.51 -18.17
CA ILE A 7 35.39 -54.36 -19.03
C ILE A 7 36.82 -54.47 -19.57
N GLY A 8 37.74 -55.12 -18.84
CA GLY A 8 39.14 -55.29 -19.25
C GLY A 8 39.41 -56.26 -20.42
N ARG A 9 38.38 -56.95 -20.95
CA ARG A 9 38.50 -57.94 -22.04
C ARG A 9 37.97 -57.46 -23.41
N PHE A 10 37.53 -56.21 -23.51
CA PHE A 10 37.01 -55.66 -24.76
C PHE A 10 38.16 -55.08 -25.60
N GLU A 11 38.24 -55.47 -26.88
CA GLU A 11 39.17 -54.90 -27.86
C GLU A 11 38.98 -53.38 -27.93
N ASP A 12 40.05 -52.58 -28.11
CA ASP A 12 40.05 -51.11 -27.89
C ASP A 12 38.88 -50.36 -28.55
N SER A 13 38.34 -50.88 -29.65
CA SER A 13 37.17 -50.36 -30.37
C SER A 13 35.84 -50.51 -29.61
N GLN A 14 35.66 -51.58 -28.83
CA GLN A 14 34.45 -51.88 -28.06
C GLN A 14 34.39 -51.06 -26.77
N THR A 15 35.54 -50.76 -26.16
CA THR A 15 35.65 -49.87 -24.99
C THR A 15 35.23 -48.44 -25.33
N GLN A 16 35.57 -47.95 -26.53
CA GLN A 16 35.16 -46.62 -26.99
C GLN A 16 33.63 -46.54 -27.23
N LEU A 17 33.03 -47.58 -27.79
CA LEU A 17 31.57 -47.69 -27.95
C LEU A 17 30.86 -47.73 -26.59
N LEU A 18 31.35 -48.53 -25.66
CA LEU A 18 30.77 -48.64 -24.31
C LEU A 18 30.80 -47.30 -23.57
N THR A 19 31.92 -46.58 -23.65
CA THR A 19 32.09 -45.26 -23.01
C THR A 19 31.12 -44.24 -23.60
N THR A 20 30.91 -44.26 -24.92
CA THR A 20 29.98 -43.36 -25.63
C THR A 20 28.52 -43.64 -25.23
N VAL A 21 28.14 -44.91 -25.14
CA VAL A 21 26.80 -45.32 -24.66
C VAL A 21 26.59 -44.92 -23.21
N MET A 22 27.60 -45.07 -22.36
CA MET A 22 27.53 -44.68 -20.95
C MET A 22 27.40 -43.16 -20.79
N LEU A 23 28.05 -42.37 -21.65
CA LEU A 23 27.92 -40.91 -21.70
C LEU A 23 26.53 -40.47 -22.15
N LEU A 24 25.96 -41.15 -23.15
CA LEU A 24 24.59 -40.92 -23.61
C LEU A 24 23.55 -41.27 -22.53
N MET A 25 23.72 -42.40 -21.84
CA MET A 25 22.84 -42.77 -20.73
C MET A 25 22.99 -41.82 -19.53
N GLY A 26 24.22 -41.44 -19.18
CA GLY A 26 24.49 -40.48 -18.11
C GLY A 26 23.90 -39.09 -18.41
N GLY A 27 24.07 -38.60 -19.63
CA GLY A 27 23.46 -37.35 -20.09
C GLY A 27 21.94 -37.41 -20.10
N GLY A 28 21.36 -38.51 -20.60
CA GLY A 28 19.91 -38.73 -20.63
C GLY A 28 19.29 -38.81 -19.22
N LEU A 29 19.93 -39.53 -18.30
CA LEU A 29 19.49 -39.62 -16.91
C LEU A 29 19.61 -38.28 -16.19
N GLY A 30 20.65 -37.50 -16.46
CA GLY A 30 20.82 -36.15 -15.91
C GLY A 30 19.72 -35.20 -16.34
N VAL A 31 19.36 -35.20 -17.63
CA VAL A 31 18.25 -34.39 -18.15
C VAL A 31 16.90 -34.85 -17.59
N TRP A 32 16.69 -36.17 -17.48
CA TRP A 32 15.47 -36.73 -16.92
C TRP A 32 15.28 -36.35 -15.44
N LEU A 33 16.33 -36.53 -14.61
CA LEU A 33 16.35 -36.12 -13.21
C LEU A 33 16.17 -34.61 -13.05
N GLY A 34 16.82 -33.81 -13.90
CA GLY A 34 16.63 -32.36 -13.93
C GLY A 34 15.18 -31.98 -14.22
N SER A 35 14.55 -32.60 -15.23
CA SER A 35 13.15 -32.32 -15.55
C SER A 35 12.18 -32.68 -14.42
N LEU A 36 12.47 -33.75 -13.67
CA LEU A 36 11.62 -34.21 -12.57
C LEU A 36 11.74 -33.32 -11.33
N LEU A 37 12.96 -32.89 -10.99
CA LEU A 37 13.24 -31.99 -9.86
C LEU A 37 12.77 -30.56 -10.10
N PHE A 38 12.91 -30.05 -11.33
CA PHE A 38 12.51 -28.67 -11.66
C PHE A 38 11.07 -28.56 -12.18
N GLY A 39 10.48 -29.63 -12.72
CA GLY A 39 9.10 -29.63 -13.22
C GLY A 39 8.05 -29.36 -12.14
N GLY A 40 8.23 -29.94 -10.95
CA GLY A 40 7.33 -29.69 -9.81
C GLY A 40 7.33 -28.23 -9.34
N ARG A 41 8.53 -27.64 -9.20
CA ARG A 41 8.70 -26.23 -8.78
C ARG A 41 8.13 -25.24 -9.80
N VAL A 42 8.22 -25.53 -11.09
CA VAL A 42 7.65 -24.67 -12.14
C VAL A 42 6.12 -24.80 -12.18
N SER A 43 5.56 -25.96 -11.82
CA SER A 43 4.11 -26.14 -11.68
C SER A 43 3.56 -25.33 -10.50
N ASP A 44 4.26 -25.33 -9.36
CA ASP A 44 3.88 -24.54 -8.19
C ASP A 44 3.96 -23.03 -8.46
N LEU A 45 4.99 -22.56 -9.17
CA LEU A 45 5.12 -21.17 -9.60
C LEU A 45 3.96 -20.74 -10.52
N LYS A 46 3.56 -21.60 -11.47
CA LYS A 46 2.41 -21.33 -12.34
C LYS A 46 1.08 -21.34 -11.56
N GLY A 47 0.96 -22.19 -10.55
CA GLY A 47 -0.17 -22.21 -9.63
C GLY A 47 -0.28 -20.90 -8.84
N ALA A 48 0.83 -20.49 -8.21
CA ALA A 48 0.89 -19.26 -7.43
C ALA A 48 0.59 -18.01 -8.26
N VAL A 49 1.08 -17.94 -9.51
CA VAL A 49 0.80 -16.82 -10.43
C VAL A 49 -0.69 -16.76 -10.81
N ARG A 50 -1.33 -17.90 -11.08
CA ARG A 50 -2.77 -17.94 -11.36
C ARG A 50 -3.61 -17.53 -10.15
N GLU A 51 -3.19 -17.93 -8.96
CA GLU A 51 -3.89 -17.56 -7.72
C GLU A 51 -3.73 -16.06 -7.41
N THR A 52 -2.57 -15.48 -7.72
CA THR A 52 -2.38 -14.02 -7.63
C THR A 52 -3.17 -13.26 -8.69
N GLU A 53 -3.23 -13.73 -9.94
CA GLU A 53 -4.08 -13.12 -10.98
C GLU A 53 -5.56 -13.13 -10.59
N ALA A 54 -6.05 -14.23 -10.01
CA ALA A 54 -7.42 -14.34 -9.51
C ALA A 54 -7.67 -13.38 -8.34
N ALA A 55 -6.75 -13.29 -7.37
CA ALA A 55 -6.85 -12.38 -6.24
C ALA A 55 -6.82 -10.90 -6.68
N VAL A 56 -6.01 -10.56 -7.69
CA VAL A 56 -5.93 -9.20 -8.25
C VAL A 56 -7.22 -8.85 -9.01
N ALA A 57 -7.81 -9.78 -9.75
CA ALA A 57 -9.09 -9.58 -10.43
C ALA A 57 -10.23 -9.35 -9.41
N GLU A 58 -10.30 -10.18 -8.36
CA GLU A 58 -11.29 -10.01 -7.29
C GLU A 58 -11.10 -8.68 -6.54
N PHE A 59 -9.85 -8.27 -6.29
CA PHE A 59 -9.54 -6.99 -5.67
C PHE A 59 -9.97 -5.82 -6.55
N LYS A 60 -9.74 -5.89 -7.86
CA LYS A 60 -10.16 -4.86 -8.82
C LYS A 60 -11.69 -4.70 -8.81
N ASP A 61 -12.43 -5.80 -8.84
CA ASP A 61 -13.90 -5.76 -8.86
C ASP A 61 -14.44 -5.19 -7.53
N ARG A 62 -13.88 -5.60 -6.39
CA ARG A 62 -14.24 -5.00 -5.08
C ARG A 62 -13.93 -3.51 -5.01
N THR A 63 -12.81 -3.07 -5.59
CA THR A 63 -12.43 -1.66 -5.59
C THR A 63 -13.37 -0.83 -6.47
N LEU A 64 -13.79 -1.36 -7.62
CA LEU A 64 -14.79 -0.73 -8.49
C LEU A 64 -16.16 -0.64 -7.80
N GLU A 65 -16.58 -1.69 -7.11
CA GLU A 65 -17.83 -1.70 -6.35
C GLU A 65 -17.80 -0.70 -5.18
N GLN A 66 -16.65 -0.59 -4.49
CA GLN A 66 -16.44 0.42 -3.46
C GLN A 66 -16.41 1.85 -4.01
N LEU A 67 -15.81 2.06 -5.19
CA LEU A 67 -15.81 3.35 -5.89
C LEU A 67 -17.23 3.75 -6.29
N GLU A 68 -18.04 2.82 -6.80
CA GLU A 68 -19.44 3.08 -7.13
C GLU A 68 -20.28 3.38 -5.88
N ALA A 69 -20.03 2.67 -4.77
CA ALA A 69 -20.67 2.95 -3.49
C ALA A 69 -20.29 4.33 -2.95
N LEU A 70 -19.01 4.72 -3.05
CA LEU A 70 -18.54 6.07 -2.68
C LEU A 70 -19.15 7.14 -3.57
N GLN A 71 -19.28 6.89 -4.88
CA GLN A 71 -19.91 7.81 -5.81
C GLN A 71 -21.39 8.03 -5.45
N LYS A 72 -22.14 6.96 -5.15
CA LYS A 72 -23.54 7.06 -4.66
C LYS A 72 -23.64 7.82 -3.34
N GLN A 73 -22.69 7.61 -2.43
CA GLN A 73 -22.63 8.37 -1.17
C GLN A 73 -22.37 9.87 -1.42
N LEU A 74 -21.44 10.20 -2.32
CA LEU A 74 -21.15 11.59 -2.71
C LEU A 74 -22.37 12.25 -3.36
N ASP A 75 -23.05 11.58 -4.28
CA ASP A 75 -24.27 12.09 -4.93
C ASP A 75 -25.37 12.34 -3.89
N SER A 76 -25.57 11.41 -2.94
CA SER A 76 -26.56 11.58 -1.88
C SER A 76 -26.20 12.74 -0.93
N THR A 77 -24.91 12.95 -0.68
CA THR A 77 -24.42 14.02 0.19
C THR A 77 -24.50 15.38 -0.50
N MET A 78 -24.22 15.44 -1.81
CA MET A 78 -24.46 16.64 -2.63
C MET A 78 -25.95 17.00 -2.65
N GLU A 79 -26.83 16.01 -2.78
CA GLU A 79 -28.28 16.26 -2.77
C GLU A 79 -28.72 16.84 -1.42
N GLN A 80 -28.22 16.29 -0.31
CA GLN A 80 -28.44 16.83 1.03
C GLN A 80 -27.87 18.25 1.22
N LEU A 81 -26.67 18.52 0.70
CA LEU A 81 -26.06 19.85 0.69
C LEU A 81 -26.89 20.86 -0.11
N THR A 82 -27.40 20.48 -1.29
CA THR A 82 -28.30 21.36 -2.06
C THR A 82 -29.62 21.62 -1.34
N ARG A 83 -30.17 20.64 -0.63
CA ARG A 83 -31.37 20.84 0.20
C ARG A 83 -31.09 21.76 1.39
N ALA A 84 -30.01 21.52 2.12
CA ALA A 84 -29.58 22.36 3.25
C ALA A 84 -29.30 23.80 2.79
N ARG A 85 -28.63 23.99 1.65
CA ARG A 85 -28.40 25.33 1.07
C ARG A 85 -29.71 26.03 0.72
N LYS A 86 -30.69 25.29 0.18
CA LYS A 86 -32.01 25.83 -0.14
C LYS A 86 -32.78 26.22 1.13
N GLU A 87 -32.76 25.39 2.17
CA GLU A 87 -33.35 25.70 3.48
C GLU A 87 -32.71 26.92 4.13
N ILE A 88 -31.38 27.08 4.06
CA ILE A 88 -30.66 28.26 4.57
C ILE A 88 -31.01 29.51 3.75
N THR A 89 -31.19 29.39 2.43
CA THR A 89 -31.56 30.51 1.56
C THR A 89 -33.02 30.93 1.79
N ASP A 90 -33.92 29.97 2.06
CA ASP A 90 -35.33 30.22 2.38
C ASP A 90 -35.52 30.76 3.82
N LEU A 91 -34.56 30.51 4.73
CA LEU A 91 -34.50 31.05 6.10
C LEU A 91 -33.84 32.43 6.21
N ALA A 92 -33.43 33.05 5.09
CA ALA A 92 -32.86 34.40 5.09
C ALA A 92 -33.85 35.49 4.60
N PRO A 93 -34.85 35.90 5.40
CA PRO A 93 -35.48 37.20 5.24
C PRO A 93 -34.74 38.28 6.07
N GLN A 94 -34.17 39.25 5.35
CA GLN A 94 -33.92 40.65 5.75
C GLN A 94 -33.49 40.92 7.21
N GLU A 95 -32.18 40.87 7.47
CA GLU A 95 -31.57 41.75 8.47
C GLU A 95 -30.60 42.70 7.77
N ALA A 96 -31.17 43.75 7.18
CA ALA A 96 -30.47 44.99 6.89
C ALA A 96 -30.98 46.03 7.88
N ASP A 97 -30.32 46.16 9.02
CA ASP A 97 -29.80 47.44 9.52
C ASP A 97 -29.25 47.30 10.94
N GLY A 98 -28.09 47.91 11.17
CA GLY A 98 -27.72 48.38 12.50
C GLY A 98 -26.64 47.58 13.23
N ASN A 99 -25.41 48.11 13.14
CA ASN A 99 -24.66 48.67 14.28
C ASN A 99 -23.23 48.13 14.42
N GLY A 100 -22.30 49.07 14.50
CA GLY A 100 -20.86 48.86 14.43
C GLY A 100 -20.22 48.21 15.64
N GLY A 101 -19.02 47.68 15.39
CA GLY A 101 -18.08 47.22 16.42
C GLY A 101 -16.88 46.55 15.76
N ASP A 102 -15.70 47.14 15.94
CA ASP A 102 -14.39 46.65 15.49
C ASP A 102 -14.22 45.14 15.77
N ALA A 103 -14.15 44.35 14.71
CA ALA A 103 -13.58 43.01 14.73
C ALA A 103 -12.61 42.90 13.54
N PRO A 104 -11.41 42.33 13.72
CA PRO A 104 -10.42 42.26 12.65
C PRO A 104 -10.99 41.49 11.47
N VAL A 105 -10.86 42.08 10.29
CA VAL A 105 -11.36 41.62 8.99
C VAL A 105 -11.09 40.12 8.81
N ALA A 106 -12.07 39.29 9.15
CA ALA A 106 -12.15 37.93 8.65
C ALA A 106 -12.44 38.06 7.16
N VAL A 107 -11.51 37.59 6.32
CA VAL A 107 -11.73 37.53 4.87
C VAL A 107 -13.01 36.72 4.64
N PRO A 108 -14.09 37.33 4.13
CA PRO A 108 -15.34 36.62 3.95
C PRO A 108 -15.19 35.73 2.72
N GLY A 109 -15.31 34.41 2.90
CA GLY A 109 -15.65 33.51 1.79
C GLY A 109 -14.88 32.19 1.65
N VAL A 110 -13.85 31.89 2.47
CA VAL A 110 -13.24 30.54 2.42
C VAL A 110 -13.89 29.68 3.51
N PRO A 111 -14.58 28.57 3.15
CA PRO A 111 -15.10 27.65 4.16
C PRO A 111 -13.93 27.12 4.99
N GLN A 112 -13.92 27.49 6.27
CA GLN A 112 -12.91 27.05 7.22
C GLN A 112 -13.11 25.54 7.47
N GLY A 113 -12.06 24.76 7.25
CA GLY A 113 -12.10 23.32 7.44
C GLY A 113 -12.29 22.96 8.92
N ASP A 114 -13.02 21.88 9.18
CA ASP A 114 -13.13 21.35 10.54
C ASP A 114 -11.78 20.77 10.99
N ARG A 115 -11.17 21.45 11.96
CA ARG A 115 -9.87 21.06 12.53
C ARG A 115 -9.96 19.74 13.29
N GLU A 116 -11.11 19.42 13.87
CA GLU A 116 -11.28 18.16 14.58
C GLU A 116 -11.27 16.99 13.60
N GLU A 117 -12.02 17.09 12.49
CA GLU A 117 -12.01 16.08 11.43
C GLU A 117 -10.61 15.88 10.84
N PHE A 118 -9.88 16.96 10.58
CA PHE A 118 -8.50 16.89 10.09
C PHE A 118 -7.58 16.12 11.04
N LEU A 119 -7.66 16.42 12.34
CA LEU A 119 -6.84 15.75 13.35
C LEU A 119 -7.24 14.28 13.52
N GLN A 120 -8.53 13.97 13.46
CA GLN A 120 -9.01 12.59 13.51
C GLN A 120 -8.48 11.77 12.33
N ALA A 121 -8.55 12.32 11.11
CA ALA A 121 -7.98 11.69 9.91
C ALA A 121 -6.47 11.47 10.06
N TRP A 122 -5.72 12.48 10.49
CA TRP A 122 -4.28 12.33 10.77
C TRP A 122 -3.97 11.25 11.81
N TYR A 123 -4.73 11.19 12.91
CA TYR A 123 -4.52 10.19 13.95
C TYR A 123 -4.81 8.77 13.48
N SER A 124 -5.78 8.57 12.58
CA SER A 124 -6.02 7.28 11.94
C SER A 124 -4.81 6.85 11.09
N ILE A 125 -4.29 7.73 10.24
CA ILE A 125 -3.09 7.50 9.40
C ILE A 125 -1.90 7.13 10.28
N ARG A 126 -1.65 7.92 11.33
CA ARG A 126 -0.58 7.64 12.29
C ARG A 126 -0.75 6.27 12.95
N LYS A 127 -1.97 5.93 13.39
CA LYS A 127 -2.26 4.63 14.01
C LYS A 127 -1.99 3.48 13.03
N ARG A 128 -2.36 3.66 11.77
CA ARG A 128 -2.09 2.71 10.68
C ARG A 128 -0.60 2.50 10.48
N LEU A 129 0.19 3.57 10.35
CA LEU A 129 1.66 3.45 10.24
C LEU A 129 2.25 2.73 11.45
N ARG A 130 1.78 3.04 12.67
CA ARG A 130 2.24 2.36 13.89
C ARG A 130 1.91 0.88 13.87
N ALA A 131 0.72 0.49 13.43
CA ALA A 131 0.35 -0.91 13.30
C ALA A 131 1.26 -1.64 12.30
N LEU A 132 1.59 -1.03 11.16
CA LEU A 132 2.52 -1.59 10.19
C LEU A 132 3.93 -1.75 10.78
N SER A 133 4.44 -0.73 11.48
CA SER A 133 5.76 -0.78 12.12
C SER A 133 5.88 -1.85 13.22
N GLN A 134 4.75 -2.30 13.78
CA GLN A 134 4.67 -3.29 14.84
C GLN A 134 4.34 -4.70 14.33
N ASN A 135 4.27 -4.89 13.01
CA ASN A 135 3.93 -6.18 12.41
C ASN A 135 4.86 -7.30 12.93
N ALA A 136 4.25 -8.44 13.29
CA ALA A 136 4.96 -9.59 13.85
C ALA A 136 5.97 -10.21 12.88
N GLN A 137 5.75 -10.04 11.57
CA GLN A 137 6.64 -10.54 10.51
C GLN A 137 7.94 -9.73 10.38
N ILE A 138 7.97 -8.52 10.92
CA ILE A 138 9.18 -7.68 10.92
C ILE A 138 10.18 -8.24 11.92
N HIS A 139 11.43 -8.37 11.48
CA HIS A 139 12.53 -8.80 12.33
C HIS A 139 12.60 -7.97 13.62
N GLY A 140 12.73 -8.64 14.77
CA GLY A 140 12.60 -8.02 16.09
C GLY A 140 13.53 -6.84 16.34
N HIS A 141 14.74 -6.84 15.76
CA HIS A 141 15.65 -5.71 15.84
C HIS A 141 15.09 -4.44 15.15
N ARG A 142 14.53 -4.58 13.95
CA ARG A 142 13.92 -3.47 13.20
C ARG A 142 12.66 -2.98 13.89
N ARG A 143 11.80 -3.90 14.33
CA ARG A 143 10.60 -3.55 15.11
C ARG A 143 10.93 -2.76 16.38
N ASN A 144 11.99 -3.14 17.11
CA ASN A 144 12.45 -2.39 18.27
C ASN A 144 13.03 -1.02 17.90
N ARG A 145 13.74 -0.90 16.77
CA ARG A 145 14.17 0.41 16.24
C ARG A 145 12.96 1.30 15.95
N TYR A 146 11.96 0.78 15.24
CA TYR A 146 10.75 1.54 14.89
C TYR A 146 9.96 2.02 16.11
N ALA A 147 9.91 1.19 17.16
CA ALA A 147 9.23 1.53 18.41
C ALA A 147 9.85 2.73 19.14
N LYS A 148 11.13 3.05 18.90
CA LYS A 148 11.83 4.19 19.52
C LYS A 148 11.48 5.53 18.88
N TYR A 149 10.98 5.54 17.65
CA TYR A 149 10.60 6.79 16.99
C TYR A 149 9.41 7.43 17.70
N ASN A 150 9.56 8.70 18.06
CA ASN A 150 8.49 9.48 18.68
C ASN A 150 7.51 10.04 17.64
N ASN A 151 6.46 10.74 18.08
CA ASN A 151 5.45 11.32 17.19
C ASN A 151 5.96 12.48 16.33
N ASN A 152 7.12 13.06 16.64
CA ASN A 152 7.74 14.12 15.87
C ASN A 152 8.73 13.58 14.82
N GLN A 153 9.08 12.29 14.91
CA GLN A 153 10.01 11.59 14.03
C GLN A 153 9.26 10.66 13.07
N MET A 154 8.00 10.97 12.78
CA MET A 154 7.16 10.15 11.91
C MET A 154 7.70 10.13 10.48
N GLY A 155 8.20 11.25 9.96
CA GLY A 155 8.92 11.28 8.67
C GLY A 155 10.07 10.28 8.61
N VAL A 156 10.95 10.30 9.62
CA VAL A 156 12.10 9.39 9.71
C VAL A 156 11.68 7.92 9.80
N LEU A 157 10.58 7.62 10.50
CA LEU A 157 10.03 6.27 10.55
C LEU A 157 9.57 5.79 9.16
N ILE A 158 8.95 6.66 8.37
CA ILE A 158 8.50 6.33 7.00
C ILE A 158 9.73 6.02 6.13
N ASP A 159 10.75 6.89 6.16
CA ASP A 159 11.99 6.72 5.41
C ASP A 159 12.70 5.40 5.76
N ASP A 160 12.86 5.11 7.06
CA ASP A 160 13.50 3.88 7.52
C ASP A 160 12.71 2.65 7.06
N MET A 161 11.39 2.65 7.21
CA MET A 161 10.55 1.53 6.78
C MET A 161 10.59 1.32 5.27
N LEU A 162 10.74 2.38 4.47
CA LEU A 162 10.95 2.30 3.03
C LEU A 162 12.31 1.68 2.69
N ILE A 163 13.39 2.17 3.31
CA ILE A 163 14.76 1.66 3.11
C ILE A 163 14.85 0.17 3.50
N ASP A 164 14.16 -0.20 4.59
CA ASP A 164 14.11 -1.58 5.08
C ASP A 164 13.20 -2.49 4.24
N GLY A 165 12.47 -1.96 3.25
CA GLY A 165 11.56 -2.69 2.37
C GLY A 165 10.26 -3.14 3.03
N GLU A 166 9.89 -2.54 4.17
CA GLU A 166 8.64 -2.83 4.89
C GLU A 166 7.45 -1.98 4.36
N LEU A 167 7.75 -0.89 3.65
CA LEU A 167 6.81 -0.10 2.87
C LEU A 167 7.21 -0.14 1.41
N ASN A 168 6.22 -0.15 0.51
CA ASN A 168 6.45 0.12 -0.91
C ASN A 168 6.51 1.64 -1.14
N ASP A 169 7.08 2.06 -2.27
CA ASP A 169 7.26 3.47 -2.61
C ASP A 169 5.93 4.24 -2.62
N GLU A 170 4.86 3.63 -3.13
CA GLU A 170 3.53 4.24 -3.22
C GLU A 170 2.92 4.53 -1.84
N LEU A 171 2.98 3.57 -0.91
CA LEU A 171 2.36 3.73 0.40
C LEU A 171 3.24 4.62 1.31
N ALA A 172 4.56 4.60 1.10
CA ALA A 172 5.47 5.57 1.71
C ALA A 172 5.16 7.00 1.25
N SER A 173 4.95 7.24 -0.06
CA SER A 173 4.62 8.57 -0.57
C SER A 173 3.31 9.11 0.03
N LEU A 174 2.28 8.27 0.14
CA LEU A 174 1.01 8.65 0.77
C LEU A 174 1.19 9.04 2.25
N PHE A 175 2.06 8.35 2.99
CA PHE A 175 2.36 8.72 4.37
C PHE A 175 3.16 10.03 4.46
N HIS A 176 4.09 10.28 3.54
CA HIS A 176 4.79 11.55 3.45
C HIS A 176 3.83 12.71 3.14
N ASP A 177 2.97 12.56 2.14
CA ASP A 177 1.97 13.58 1.77
C ASP A 177 1.07 13.94 2.97
N ALA A 178 0.62 12.93 3.73
CA ALA A 178 -0.17 13.14 4.94
C ALA A 178 0.64 13.82 6.07
N HIS A 179 1.88 13.40 6.27
CA HIS A 179 2.77 13.97 7.28
C HIS A 179 3.10 15.43 6.97
N ASP A 180 3.35 15.76 5.71
CA ASP A 180 3.68 17.10 5.25
C ASP A 180 2.46 18.02 5.35
N LEU A 181 1.28 17.55 4.95
CA LEU A 181 0.03 18.27 5.11
C LEU A 181 -0.27 18.55 6.60
N PHE A 182 -0.08 17.57 7.48
CA PHE A 182 -0.22 17.77 8.92
C PHE A 182 0.80 18.79 9.45
N THR A 183 2.07 18.67 9.03
CA THR A 183 3.16 19.53 9.49
C THR A 183 2.93 20.98 9.05
N TRP A 184 2.43 21.17 7.83
CA TRP A 184 2.06 22.46 7.27
C TRP A 184 1.00 23.19 8.11
N HIS A 185 -0.03 22.47 8.58
CA HIS A 185 -1.09 23.07 9.41
C HIS A 185 -0.86 22.95 10.93
N ARG A 186 0.24 22.32 11.38
CA ARG A 186 0.49 22.01 12.81
C ARG A 186 0.46 23.24 13.71
N ASN A 187 0.99 24.36 13.22
CA ASN A 187 1.08 25.62 13.95
C ASN A 187 -0.12 26.56 13.72
N GLY A 188 -1.17 26.09 13.03
CA GLY A 188 -2.37 26.88 12.73
C GLY A 188 -2.18 27.95 11.65
N ARG A 189 -1.08 27.88 10.89
CA ARG A 189 -0.81 28.75 9.74
C ARG A 189 -0.20 27.90 8.62
N PRO A 190 -0.78 27.89 7.40
CA PRO A 190 -1.95 28.65 6.94
C PRO A 190 -3.27 28.14 7.52
N GLN A 191 -4.34 28.95 7.37
CA GLN A 191 -5.69 28.56 7.79
C GLN A 191 -6.08 27.26 7.07
N LEU A 192 -6.65 26.35 7.85
CA LEU A 192 -7.13 25.07 7.36
C LEU A 192 -8.35 25.29 6.46
N THR A 193 -8.26 24.89 5.20
CA THR A 193 -9.37 24.94 4.26
C THR A 193 -10.16 23.63 4.30
N GLN A 194 -11.40 23.65 3.81
CA GLN A 194 -12.20 22.43 3.68
C GLN A 194 -11.54 21.41 2.71
N ASP A 195 -10.82 21.89 1.70
CA ASP A 195 -10.09 21.05 0.74
C ASP A 195 -8.95 20.28 1.42
N ASP A 196 -8.22 20.92 2.34
CA ASP A 196 -7.15 20.26 3.12
C ASP A 196 -7.70 19.13 4.00
N VAL A 197 -8.90 19.33 4.57
CA VAL A 197 -9.59 18.29 5.36
C VAL A 197 -9.98 17.12 4.48
N GLN A 198 -10.56 17.39 3.30
CA GLN A 198 -10.91 16.34 2.35
C GLN A 198 -9.68 15.60 1.84
N GLN A 199 -8.60 16.31 1.54
CA GLN A 199 -7.33 15.71 1.12
C GLN A 199 -6.77 14.78 2.20
N MET A 200 -6.77 15.21 3.47
CA MET A 200 -6.33 14.35 4.58
C MET A 200 -7.22 13.10 4.73
N ARG A 201 -8.54 13.23 4.54
CA ARG A 201 -9.48 12.09 4.55
C ARG A 201 -9.24 11.13 3.39
N LEU A 202 -8.97 11.65 2.19
CA LEU A 202 -8.61 10.82 1.03
C LEU A 202 -7.29 10.07 1.26
N LEU A 203 -6.29 10.74 1.83
CA LEU A 203 -5.03 10.10 2.22
C LEU A 203 -5.26 8.99 3.25
N ALA A 204 -6.10 9.23 4.26
CA ALA A 204 -6.49 8.22 5.25
C ALA A 204 -7.14 6.99 4.58
N ALA A 205 -8.09 7.20 3.68
CA ALA A 205 -8.73 6.12 2.93
C ALA A 205 -7.71 5.33 2.08
N ARG A 206 -6.79 6.01 1.39
CA ARG A 206 -5.78 5.37 0.53
C ARG A 206 -4.76 4.53 1.29
N VAL A 207 -4.36 4.95 2.50
CA VAL A 207 -3.46 4.13 3.34
C VAL A 207 -4.19 3.00 4.10
N GLY A 208 -5.53 2.96 3.99
CA GLY A 208 -6.40 1.99 4.68
C GLY A 208 -6.45 2.22 6.19
N ALA A 209 -6.55 3.48 6.62
CA ALA A 209 -6.64 3.91 8.01
C ALA A 209 -8.07 4.06 8.53
#